data_AF-A0A7J6VY82-F1
#
_entry.id   AF-A0A7J6VY82-F1
#
_cell.length_a   1.000
_cell.length_b   1.000
_cell.length_c   1.000
_cell.angle_alpha   90.00
_cell.angle_beta   90.00
_cell.angle_gamma   90.00
#
_symmetry.space_group_name_H-M   'P 1'
#
loop_
_entity.id
_entity.type
_entity.pdbx_description
1 polymer ?
#
loop_
_entity_poly.entity_id
_entity_poly.type
_entity_poly.pdbx_seq_one_letter_code
_entity_poly.pdbx_strand_id
1 'polypeptide(L)' 'MKKQKKDGVWFTKEAFLLHDISGQAIRGEIMAIMGPSGAGKSTFLDALAGRIAKGSLEGTVSIEGRP' A
#
# COMPACT_ATOMS: atom_id res chain seq x y z
N MET A 1 -1.83 10.47 6.80
CA MET A 1 -2.72 11.20 7.73
C MET A 1 -3.26 12.44 7.03
N LYS A 2 -4.58 12.59 6.90
CA LYS A 2 -5.17 13.81 6.34
C LYS A 2 -5.82 14.60 7.48
N LYS A 3 -5.49 15.89 7.61
CA LYS A 3 -6.17 16.80 8.55
C LYS A 3 -7.49 17.21 7.92
N GLN A 4 -8.59 17.02 8.66
CA GLN A 4 -9.91 17.47 8.25
C GLN A 4 -10.49 18.37 9.34
N LYS A 5 -11.33 19.32 8.93
CA LYS A 5 -12.01 20.25 9.83
C LYS A 5 -13.51 19.97 9.75
N LYS A 6 -14.13 19.69 10.89
CA LYS A 6 -15.58 19.48 11.03
C LYS A 6 -16.02 20.27 12.25
N ASP A 7 -17.02 21.13 12.06
CA ASP A 7 -17.61 21.96 13.13
C ASP A 7 -16.59 22.77 13.93
N GLY A 8 -15.58 23.33 13.24
CA GLY A 8 -14.55 24.15 13.87
C GLY A 8 -13.38 23.38 14.51
N VAL A 9 -13.49 22.06 14.66
CA VAL A 9 -12.48 21.21 15.31
C VAL A 9 -11.63 20.48 14.26
N TRP A 10 -10.31 20.46 14.49
CA TRP A 10 -9.37 19.69 13.68
C TRP A 10 -9.35 18.24 14.15
N PHE A 11 -9.58 17.31 13.24
CA PHE A 11 -9.41 15.89 13.50
C PHE A 11 -8.46 15.29 12.49
N THR A 12 -7.67 14.34 12.98
CA THR A 12 -6.80 13.51 12.14
C THR A 12 -7.62 12.35 11.66
N LYS A 13 -7.81 12.24 10.35
CA LYS A 13 -8.42 11.06 9.75
C LYS A 13 -7.33 10.09 9.30
N GLU A 14 -7.42 8.86 9.77
CA GLU A 14 -6.66 7.74 9.21
C GLU A 14 -7.15 7.47 7.78
N ALA A 15 -6.19 7.27 6.89
CA ALA A 15 -6.47 7.03 5.49
C ALA A 15 -5.54 5.93 5.01
N PHE A 16 -6.13 4.88 4.46
CA PHE A 16 -5.41 3.81 3.79
C PHE A 16 -4.89 4.32 2.44
N LEU A 17 -3.59 4.19 2.21
CA LEU A 17 -2.97 4.51 0.91
C LEU A 17 -3.12 3.35 -0.07
N LEU A 18 -3.12 2.13 0.45
CA LEU A 18 -3.39 0.88 -0.24
C LEU A 18 -4.54 0.21 0.50
N HIS A 19 -5.51 -0.33 -0.23
CA HIS A 19 -6.71 -0.90 0.35
C HIS A 19 -7.06 -2.20 -0.37
N ASP A 20 -7.01 -3.31 0.34
CA ASP A 20 -7.44 -4.64 -0.12
C ASP A 20 -6.91 -5.01 -1.52
N ILE A 21 -5.59 -5.08 -1.63
CA ILE A 21 -4.90 -5.40 -2.89
C ILE A 21 -4.49 -6.86 -2.86
N SER A 22 -4.83 -7.59 -3.91
CA SER A 22 -4.37 -8.95 -4.17
C SER A 22 -3.73 -9.05 -5.56
N GLY A 23 -2.79 -9.97 -5.72
CA GLY A 23 -2.11 -10.20 -6.98
C GLY A 23 -1.00 -11.24 -6.86
N GLN A 24 -0.47 -11.66 -8.00
CA GLN A 24 0.65 -12.60 -8.09
C GLN A 24 1.59 -12.17 -9.21
N ALA A 25 2.89 -12.33 -9.01
CA ALA A 25 3.90 -12.17 -10.04
C ALA A 25 4.35 -13.56 -10.52
N ILE A 26 4.30 -13.80 -11.83
CA ILE A 26 4.68 -15.09 -12.40
C ILE A 26 6.17 -15.12 -12.71
N ARG A 27 6.81 -16.24 -12.36
CA ARG A 27 8.22 -16.48 -12.67
C ARG A 27 8.45 -16.43 -14.18
N GLY A 28 9.43 -15.63 -14.60
CA GLY A 28 9.81 -15.49 -16.02
C GLY A 28 9.04 -14.37 -16.75
N GLU A 29 8.11 -13.69 -16.08
CA GLU A 29 7.36 -12.57 -16.65
C GLU A 29 7.83 -11.22 -16.09
N ILE A 30 7.64 -10.17 -16.89
CA ILE A 30 7.82 -8.79 -16.44
C ILE A 30 6.45 -8.22 -16.07
N MET A 31 6.22 -8.02 -14.78
CA MET A 31 5.01 -7.36 -14.28
C MET A 31 5.22 -5.85 -14.14
N ALA A 32 4.35 -5.05 -14.75
CA ALA A 32 4.36 -3.60 -14.63
C ALA A 32 3.20 -3.11 -13.73
N ILE A 33 3.49 -2.16 -12.83
CA ILE A 33 2.47 -1.48 -12.03
C ILE A 33 2.24 -0.09 -12.63
N MET A 34 1.03 0.16 -13.11
CA MET A 34 0.68 1.38 -13.85
C MET A 34 -0.50 2.12 -13.18
N GLY A 35 -0.63 3.40 -13.47
CA GLY A 35 -1.69 4.26 -12.91
C GLY A 35 -1.27 5.71 -12.72
N PRO A 36 -2.22 6.62 -12.44
CA PRO A 36 -1.95 8.06 -12.32
C PRO A 36 -1.02 8.41 -11.15
N SER A 37 -0.51 9.64 -11.13
CA SER A 37 0.27 10.15 -9.99
C SER A 37 -0.58 10.11 -8.71
N GLY A 38 0.00 9.67 -7.59
CA GLY A 38 -0.72 9.54 -6.32
C GLY A 38 -1.57 8.27 -6.15
N ALA A 39 -1.64 7.38 -7.15
CA ALA A 39 -2.40 6.12 -7.07
C ALA A 39 -1.81 5.07 -6.10
N GLY A 40 -0.67 5.33 -5.46
CA GLY A 40 -0.06 4.40 -4.50
C GLY A 40 0.97 3.41 -5.08
N LYS A 41 1.35 3.52 -6.36
CA LYS A 41 2.30 2.60 -7.02
C LYS A 41 3.64 2.42 -6.28
N SER A 42 4.31 3.53 -5.94
CA SER A 42 5.57 3.48 -5.19
C SER A 42 5.35 2.94 -3.78
N THR A 43 4.24 3.31 -3.13
CA THR A 43 3.86 2.78 -1.81
C THR A 43 3.63 1.28 -1.84
N PHE A 44 3.02 0.74 -2.90
CA PHE A 44 2.83 -0.69 -3.10
C PHE A 44 4.16 -1.42 -3.27
N LEU A 45 5.08 -0.86 -4.07
CA LEU A 45 6.43 -1.41 -4.21
C LEU A 45 7.24 -1.35 -2.90
N ASP A 46 7.12 -0.27 -2.13
CA ASP A 46 7.77 -0.17 -0.82
C ASP A 46 7.19 -1.19 0.18
N ALA A 47 5.89 -1.44 0.13
CA ALA A 47 5.24 -2.46 0.94
C ALA A 47 5.77 -3.86 0.62
N LEU A 48 5.84 -4.23 -0.66
CA LEU A 48 6.41 -5.51 -1.10
C LEU A 48 7.90 -5.64 -0.76
N ALA A 49 8.66 -4.53 -0.81
CA ALA A 49 10.08 -4.51 -0.47
C ALA A 49 10.35 -4.44 1.05
N GLY A 50 9.31 -4.44 1.90
CA GLY A 50 9.46 -4.31 3.35
C GLY A 50 10.00 -2.95 3.82
N ARG A 51 9.90 -1.90 2.99
CA ARG A 51 10.41 -0.55 3.24
C ARG A 51 9.42 0.39 3.92
N ILE A 52 8.28 -0.12 4.38
CA ILE A 52 7.25 0.65 5.09
C ILE A 52 7.35 0.47 6.60
N ALA A 53 6.72 1.38 7.36
CA ALA A 53 6.76 1.35 8.82
C ALA A 53 6.20 0.02 9.37
N LYS A 54 6.87 -0.55 10.38
CA LYS A 54 6.38 -1.76 11.07
C LYS A 54 4.98 -1.51 11.60
N GLY A 55 4.07 -2.45 11.35
CA GLY A 55 2.66 -2.37 11.77
C GLY A 55 1.76 -1.50 10.87
N SER A 56 2.28 -0.94 9.77
CA SER A 56 1.45 -0.20 8.78
C SER A 56 0.92 -1.06 7.64
N LEU A 57 1.33 -2.34 7.58
CA LEU A 57 0.85 -3.32 6.63
C LEU A 57 0.04 -4.38 7.36
N GLU A 58 -1.12 -4.67 6.81
CA GLU A 58 -1.95 -5.81 7.20
C GLU A 58 -2.06 -6.75 6.00
N GLY A 59 -2.10 -8.06 6.27
CA GLY A 59 -2.16 -9.10 5.24
C GLY A 59 -0.88 -9.94 5.15
N THR A 60 -0.74 -10.65 4.03
CA THR A 60 0.37 -11.57 3.78
C THR A 60 1.00 -11.31 2.43
N VAL A 61 2.32 -11.45 2.38
CA VAL A 61 3.11 -11.51 1.14
C VAL A 61 3.80 -12.86 1.18
N SER A 62 3.88 -13.55 0.04
CA SER A 62 4.66 -14.79 -0.04
C SER A 62 5.51 -14.82 -1.29
N ILE A 63 6.70 -15.39 -1.17
CA ILE A 63 7.65 -15.63 -2.25
C ILE A 63 7.79 -17.15 -2.38
N GLU A 64 7.37 -17.69 -3.53
CA GLU A 64 7.38 -19.14 -3.80
C GLU A 64 6.64 -19.95 -2.71
N GLY A 65 5.52 -19.41 -2.21
CA GLY A 65 4.70 -20.04 -1.17
C GLY A 65 5.25 -19.91 0.26
N ARG A 66 6.32 -19.15 0.47
CA ARG A 66 6.90 -18.87 1.79
C ARG A 66 6.59 -17.42 2.18
N PRO A 67 6.16 -17.14 3.43
CA PRO A 67 5.88 -15.78 3.89
C PRO A 67 7.13 -14.89 3.94
#